data_AF-A0A659RSC3-F1
#
_entry.id   AF-A0A659RSC3-F1
#
_cell.length_a   1.000
_cell.length_b   1.000
_cell.length_c   1.000
_cell.angle_alpha   90.00
_cell.angle_beta   90.00
_cell.angle_gamma   90.00
#
_symmetry.space_group_name_H-M   'P 1'
#
loop_
_entity.id
_entity.type
_entity.pdbx_description
1 polymer ?
#
loop_
_entity_poly.entity_id
_entity_poly.type
_entity_poly.pdbx_seq_one_letter_code
_entity_poly.pdbx_strand_id
1 'polypeptide(L)'
;PPRPPQDLIHHRCLSLRFTRDSGLYRWEFVHGAQRLEITPEAALMVNDKALRLSAARDGAGLTYVFEQDVHEDLQDGRLCSVLEEWLPAADRFYLYYPGRAHMAPKLRVFIDYFCHKAILPSQQ
;
A
#
# COMPACT_ATOMS: atom_id res chain seq x y z
N PRO A 1 -11.20 -1.32 17.35
CA PRO A 1 -10.49 -0.94 16.11
C PRO A 1 -10.32 0.59 16.12
N PRO A 2 -9.23 1.13 15.53
CA PRO A 2 -9.06 2.58 15.41
C PRO A 2 -10.21 3.17 14.58
N ARG A 3 -10.69 4.37 14.95
CA ARG A 3 -11.78 5.04 14.21
C ARG A 3 -11.24 6.16 13.31
N PRO A 4 -10.59 7.19 13.85
CA PRO A 4 -9.73 8.05 13.06
C PRO A 4 -8.30 7.48 13.03
N PRO A 5 -7.50 7.76 11.99
CA PRO A 5 -6.13 7.27 11.91
C PRO A 5 -5.23 7.68 13.08
N GLN A 6 -5.52 8.79 13.77
CA GLN A 6 -4.75 9.21 14.94
C GLN A 6 -4.79 8.19 16.08
N ASP A 7 -5.83 7.35 16.16
CA ASP A 7 -5.93 6.27 17.15
C ASP A 7 -4.82 5.23 17.00
N LEU A 8 -4.13 5.17 15.84
CA LEU A 8 -3.05 4.22 15.59
C LEU A 8 -1.91 4.30 16.61
N ILE A 9 -1.73 5.44 17.29
CA ILE A 9 -0.76 5.59 18.38
C ILE A 9 -1.05 4.68 19.58
N HIS A 10 -2.28 4.18 19.71
CA HIS A 10 -2.71 3.28 20.78
C HIS A 10 -2.80 1.81 20.32
N HIS A 11 -2.33 1.50 19.12
CA HIS A 11 -2.41 0.17 18.54
C HIS A 11 -1.03 -0.37 18.17
N ARG A 12 -0.88 -1.70 18.26
CA ARG A 12 0.30 -2.40 17.76
C ARG A 12 0.31 -2.30 16.24
N CYS A 13 1.28 -1.58 15.69
CA CYS A 13 1.43 -1.43 14.25
C CYS A 13 2.64 -2.22 13.74
N LEU A 14 2.45 -2.92 12.63
CA LEU A 14 3.47 -3.70 11.92
C LEU A 14 3.93 -2.87 10.72
N SER A 15 5.12 -2.28 10.86
CA SER A 15 5.62 -1.28 9.91
C SER A 15 6.62 -1.88 8.94
N LEU A 16 6.58 -1.37 7.70
CA LEU A 16 7.51 -1.73 6.65
C LEU A 16 8.69 -0.76 6.65
N ARG A 17 9.90 -1.29 6.47
CA ARG A 17 11.08 -0.49 6.16
C ARG A 17 11.71 -1.02 4.87
N PHE A 18 11.80 -0.20 3.83
CA PHE A 18 12.24 -0.63 2.50
C PHE A 18 13.74 -0.96 2.42
N THR A 19 14.57 -0.10 3.00
CA THR A 19 16.03 -0.26 3.04
C THR A 19 16.54 0.02 4.45
N ARG A 20 17.79 -0.37 4.77
CA ARG A 20 18.36 -0.08 6.09
C ARG A 20 18.38 1.42 6.40
N ASP A 21 18.58 2.24 5.37
CA ASP A 21 18.70 3.68 5.48
C ASP A 21 17.36 4.41 5.30
N SER A 22 16.31 3.72 4.85
CA SER A 22 14.97 4.31 4.79
C SER A 22 14.37 4.37 6.20
N GLY A 23 13.67 5.45 6.50
CA GLY A 23 12.73 5.47 7.63
C GLY A 23 11.61 4.43 7.48
N LEU A 24 10.76 4.33 8.50
CA LEU A 24 9.54 3.55 8.39
C LEU A 24 8.66 4.13 7.27
N TYR A 25 7.96 3.25 6.57
CA TYR A 25 6.95 3.67 5.61
C TYR A 25 5.86 4.47 6.33
N ARG A 26 5.56 5.66 5.78
CA ARG A 26 4.50 6.54 6.27
C ARG A 26 3.18 6.05 5.72
N TRP A 27 2.21 5.82 6.60
CA TRP A 27 0.88 5.40 6.21
C TRP A 27 0.09 6.64 5.78
N GLU A 28 -0.40 6.59 4.55
CA GLU A 28 -1.10 7.71 3.93
C GLU A 28 -2.61 7.50 4.08
N PHE A 29 -3.29 8.55 4.54
CA PHE A 29 -4.72 8.55 4.76
C PHE A 29 -5.35 9.79 4.13
N VAL A 30 -6.50 9.60 3.49
CA VAL A 30 -7.27 10.65 2.81
C VAL A 30 -8.74 10.51 3.16
N HIS A 31 -9.36 11.60 3.63
CA HIS A 31 -10.80 11.67 3.86
C HIS A 31 -11.34 13.02 3.36
N GLY A 32 -12.02 12.99 2.21
CA GLY A 32 -12.41 14.22 1.52
C GLY A 32 -11.20 15.09 1.15
N ALA A 33 -11.15 16.33 1.65
CA ALA A 33 -10.02 17.24 1.44
C ALA A 33 -8.87 17.03 2.44
N GLN A 34 -9.07 16.23 3.48
CA GLN A 34 -8.06 15.99 4.50
C GLN A 34 -7.07 14.94 4.02
N ARG A 35 -5.79 15.23 4.18
CA ARG A 35 -4.68 14.31 3.93
C ARG A 35 -3.78 14.26 5.14
N LEU A 36 -3.31 13.06 5.43
CA LEU A 36 -2.61 12.73 6.65
C LEU A 36 -1.54 11.69 6.33
N GLU A 37 -0.37 11.89 6.91
CA GLU A 37 0.68 10.87 6.95
C GLU A 37 0.96 10.53 8.41
N ILE A 38 0.83 9.26 8.78
CA ILE A 38 1.17 8.76 10.11
C ILE A 38 2.30 7.77 10.00
N THR A 39 3.32 7.96 10.83
CA THR A 39 4.33 6.93 11.08
C THR A 39 4.04 6.32 12.44
N PRO A 40 3.25 5.23 12.53
CA PRO A 40 2.93 4.65 13.82
C PRO A 40 4.19 4.03 14.43
N GLU A 41 4.28 4.06 15.75
CA GLU A 41 5.33 3.36 16.47
C GLU A 41 5.23 1.86 16.17
N ALA A 42 6.33 1.29 15.68
CA ALA A 42 6.35 -0.08 15.18
C ALA A 42 6.55 -1.07 16.32
N ALA A 43 5.50 -1.84 16.64
CA ALA A 43 5.63 -3.02 17.51
C ALA A 43 6.45 -4.13 16.83
N LEU A 44 6.43 -4.14 15.49
CA LEU A 44 7.28 -4.97 14.64
C LEU A 44 7.70 -4.14 13.42
N MET A 45 9.00 -4.12 13.12
CA MET A 45 9.55 -3.53 11.91
C MET A 45 10.22 -4.61 11.08
N VAL A 46 9.74 -4.81 9.86
CA VAL A 46 10.31 -5.79 8.91
C VAL A 46 10.43 -5.17 7.53
N ASN A 47 11.36 -5.69 6.74
CA ASN A 47 11.53 -5.32 5.32
C ASN A 47 10.92 -6.37 4.38
N ASP A 48 10.38 -7.46 4.93
CA ASP A 48 9.74 -8.53 4.18
C ASP A 48 8.22 -8.45 4.33
N LYS A 49 7.53 -8.39 3.18
CA LYS A 49 6.08 -8.29 3.11
C LYS A 49 5.37 -9.56 3.56
N ALA A 50 5.87 -10.74 3.18
CA ALA A 50 5.25 -12.02 3.50
C ALA A 50 5.30 -12.27 5.01
N LEU A 51 6.44 -11.98 5.64
CA LEU A 51 6.60 -12.05 7.10
C LEU A 51 5.66 -11.08 7.81
N ARG A 52 5.52 -9.85 7.32
CA ARG A 52 4.61 -8.84 7.88
C ARG A 52 3.15 -9.30 7.82
N LEU A 53 2.73 -9.85 6.68
CA LEU A 53 1.37 -10.38 6.49
C LEU A 53 1.12 -11.61 7.36
N SER A 54 2.07 -12.53 7.46
CA SER A 54 1.96 -13.68 8.37
C SER A 54 1.75 -13.21 9.81
N ALA A 55 2.57 -12.27 10.29
CA ALA A 55 2.41 -11.71 11.62
C ALA A 55 1.04 -11.03 11.82
N ALA A 56 0.52 -10.33 10.81
CA ALA A 56 -0.81 -9.73 10.88
C ALA A 56 -1.92 -10.79 11.00
N ARG A 57 -1.84 -11.87 10.20
CA ARG A 57 -2.76 -13.01 10.24
C ARG A 57 -2.73 -13.74 11.58
N ASP A 58 -1.56 -13.78 12.23
CA ASP A 58 -1.38 -14.32 13.59
C ASP A 58 -1.80 -13.34 14.71
N GLY A 59 -2.37 -12.18 14.36
CA GLY A 59 -2.90 -11.21 15.33
C GLY A 59 -1.83 -10.33 16.00
N ALA A 60 -0.63 -10.21 15.41
CA ALA A 60 0.44 -9.40 16.00
C ALA A 60 0.15 -7.88 15.96
N GLY A 61 -0.75 -7.41 15.10
CA GLY A 61 -1.12 -6.00 15.03
C GLY A 61 -1.73 -5.57 13.69
N LEU A 62 -1.91 -4.26 13.54
CA LEU A 62 -2.39 -3.60 12.33
C LEU A 62 -1.28 -3.46 11.30
N THR A 63 -1.62 -3.55 10.02
CA THR A 63 -0.64 -3.39 8.95
C THR A 63 -1.22 -2.66 7.75
N TYR A 64 -0.37 -1.90 7.05
CA TYR A 64 -0.77 -1.12 5.88
C TYR A 64 -0.26 -1.79 4.60
N VAL A 65 -1.17 -2.31 3.78
CA VAL A 65 -0.89 -3.14 2.61
C VAL A 65 -1.86 -2.82 1.47
N PHE A 66 -1.52 -3.23 0.25
CA PHE A 66 -2.48 -3.18 -0.84
C PHE A 66 -3.54 -4.26 -0.66
N GLU A 67 -4.80 -3.92 -0.94
CA GLU A 67 -5.94 -4.85 -0.82
C GLU A 67 -5.72 -6.13 -1.64
N GLN A 68 -5.13 -6.02 -2.83
CA GLN A 68 -4.80 -7.16 -3.70
C GLN A 68 -3.93 -8.24 -3.02
N ASP A 69 -3.18 -7.86 -1.99
CA ASP A 69 -2.29 -8.77 -1.26
C ASP A 69 -3.01 -9.59 -0.19
N VAL A 70 -4.20 -9.14 0.21
CA VAL A 70 -4.99 -9.68 1.32
C VAL A 70 -6.43 -9.95 0.93
N HIS A 71 -6.77 -9.90 -0.36
CA HIS A 71 -8.14 -10.05 -0.84
C HIS A 71 -8.78 -11.37 -0.35
N GLU A 72 -8.07 -12.48 -0.47
CA GLU A 72 -8.53 -13.78 0.05
C GLU A 72 -8.64 -13.79 1.58
N ASP A 73 -7.72 -13.13 2.29
CA ASP A 73 -7.79 -13.05 3.75
C ASP A 73 -8.99 -12.24 4.24
N LEU A 74 -9.37 -11.19 3.52
CA LEU A 74 -10.54 -10.38 3.80
C LEU A 74 -11.83 -11.15 3.50
N GLN A 75 -11.88 -11.87 2.37
CA GLN A 75 -13.02 -12.72 2.01
C GLN A 75 -13.23 -13.86 3.01
N ASP A 76 -12.15 -14.50 3.45
CA ASP A 76 -12.19 -15.61 4.40
C ASP A 76 -12.35 -15.15 5.86
N GLY A 77 -12.36 -13.83 6.12
CA GLY A 77 -12.44 -13.26 7.46
C GLY A 77 -11.20 -13.50 8.33
N ARG A 78 -10.07 -13.93 7.74
CA ARG A 78 -8.77 -14.07 8.43
C ARG A 78 -8.20 -12.70 8.80
N LEU A 79 -8.47 -11.69 7.98
CA LEU A 79 -8.16 -10.30 8.25
C LEU A 79 -9.44 -9.47 8.15
N CYS A 80 -9.46 -8.33 8.82
CA CYS A 80 -10.49 -7.32 8.64
C CYS A 80 -9.84 -5.98 8.26
N SER A 81 -10.50 -5.27 7.35
CA SER A 81 -10.11 -3.92 6.99
C SER A 81 -10.62 -2.93 8.05
N VAL A 82 -9.83 -1.90 8.30
CA VAL A 82 -10.18 -0.80 9.22
C VAL A 82 -9.77 0.51 8.57
N LEU A 83 -10.40 1.62 8.99
CA LEU A 83 -10.13 2.95 8.44
C LEU A 83 -10.44 3.06 6.92
N GLU A 84 -11.37 2.26 6.40
CA GLU A 84 -11.75 2.26 4.97
C GLU A 84 -12.12 3.66 4.45
N GLU A 85 -12.82 4.44 5.27
CA GLU A 85 -13.20 5.83 4.94
C GLU A 85 -12.01 6.78 4.80
N TRP A 86 -10.82 6.37 5.26
CA TRP A 86 -9.59 7.14 5.25
C TRP A 86 -8.58 6.62 4.22
N LEU A 87 -8.93 5.62 3.40
CA LEU A 87 -8.00 5.10 2.41
C LEU A 87 -8.02 5.98 1.15
N PRO A 88 -6.86 6.27 0.55
CA PRO A 88 -6.82 6.92 -0.75
C PRO A 88 -7.52 6.05 -1.79
N ALA A 89 -8.11 6.69 -2.80
CA ALA A 89 -8.58 5.97 -3.98
C ALA A 89 -7.40 5.20 -4.60
N ALA A 90 -7.68 4.01 -5.15
CA ALA A 90 -6.66 3.16 -5.75
C ALA A 90 -5.79 3.96 -6.73
N ASP A 91 -4.50 4.09 -6.40
CA ASP A 91 -3.58 4.93 -7.15
C ASP A 91 -3.15 4.25 -8.46
N ARG A 92 -2.75 5.04 -9.44
CA ARG A 92 -2.29 4.52 -10.73
C ARG A 92 -0.83 4.12 -10.62
N PHE A 93 -0.47 2.97 -11.19
CA PHE A 93 0.93 2.60 -11.32
C PHE A 93 1.62 3.51 -12.35
N TYR A 94 2.83 3.99 -12.01
CA TYR A 94 3.66 4.80 -12.90
C TYR A 94 4.88 3.98 -13.37
N LEU A 95 5.21 4.09 -14.65
CA LEU A 95 6.44 3.53 -15.21
C LEU A 95 7.55 4.58 -15.15
N TYR A 96 8.56 4.34 -14.31
CA TYR A 96 9.74 5.21 -14.20
C TYR A 96 10.85 4.74 -15.13
N TYR A 97 11.31 5.63 -16.03
CA TYR A 97 12.45 5.40 -16.91
C TYR A 97 13.28 6.69 -17.07
N PRO A 98 14.60 6.60 -17.30
CA PRO A 98 15.44 7.78 -17.49
C PRO A 98 14.98 8.62 -18.69
N GLY A 99 14.59 9.86 -18.45
CA GLY A 99 14.29 10.81 -19.52
C GLY A 99 15.55 11.52 -19.97
N ARG A 100 16.02 11.23 -21.20
CA ARG A 100 16.60 12.17 -22.19
C ARG A 100 17.29 11.38 -23.32
N ALA A 101 16.92 11.72 -24.55
CA ALA A 101 17.46 11.30 -25.85
C ALA A 101 17.28 9.81 -26.24
N HIS A 102 16.46 9.58 -27.29
CA HIS A 102 16.21 8.29 -27.95
C HIS A 102 15.59 7.21 -27.06
N MET A 103 14.28 7.34 -26.79
CA MET A 103 13.48 6.21 -26.32
C MET A 103 13.59 5.08 -27.35
N ALA A 104 14.29 4.00 -26.99
CA ALA A 104 14.45 2.85 -27.85
C ALA A 104 13.07 2.33 -28.29
N PRO A 105 12.88 1.95 -29.57
CA PRO A 105 11.58 1.47 -30.06
C PRO A 105 10.98 0.33 -29.23
N LYS A 106 11.83 -0.56 -28.67
CA LYS A 106 11.40 -1.63 -27.76
C LYS A 106 10.79 -1.09 -26.45
N LEU A 107 11.37 -0.04 -25.87
CA LEU A 107 10.85 0.61 -24.67
C LEU A 107 9.52 1.32 -24.96
N ARG A 108 9.39 1.94 -26.13
CA ARG A 108 8.12 2.54 -26.56
C ARG A 108 7.02 1.48 -26.67
N VAL A 109 7.26 0.39 -27.39
CA VAL A 109 6.28 -0.71 -27.52
C VAL A 109 5.92 -1.30 -26.15
N PHE A 110 6.88 -1.42 -25.24
CA PHE A 110 6.63 -1.86 -23.86
C PHE A 110 5.73 -0.87 -23.11
N ILE A 111 6.04 0.43 -23.13
CA ILE A 111 5.23 1.47 -22.50
C ILE A 111 3.82 1.47 -23.10
N ASP A 112 3.70 1.42 -24.42
CA ASP A 112 2.41 1.39 -25.11
C ASP A 112 1.58 0.18 -24.68
N TYR A 113 2.18 -1.01 -24.57
CA TYR A 113 1.48 -2.22 -24.10
C TYR A 113 0.92 -2.05 -22.68
N PHE A 114 1.71 -1.53 -21.75
CA PHE A 114 1.28 -1.36 -20.35
C PHE A 114 0.32 -0.20 -20.17
N CYS A 115 0.52 0.92 -20.85
CA CYS A 115 -0.38 2.07 -20.80
C CYS A 115 -1.72 1.77 -21.50
N HIS A 116 -1.73 1.02 -22.61
CA HIS A 116 -2.96 0.69 -23.32
C HIS A 116 -3.79 -0.37 -22.59
N LYS A 117 -3.18 -1.29 -21.85
CA LYS A 117 -3.90 -2.21 -20.95
C LYS A 117 -4.39 -1.53 -19.67
N ALA A 118 -3.70 -0.49 -19.19
CA ALA A 118 -4.11 0.29 -18.02
C ALA A 118 -5.29 1.26 -18.30
N ILE A 119 -5.74 1.39 -19.55
CA ILE A 119 -6.92 2.19 -19.97
C ILE A 119 -8.06 1.25 -20.41
N LEU A 120 -8.25 0.11 -19.75
CA LEU A 120 -9.53 -0.59 -19.81
C LEU A 120 -10.38 -0.13 -18.62
N PRO A 121 -11.44 0.67 -18.82
CA PRO A 121 -12.45 0.82 -17.79
C PRO A 121 -13.04 -0.55 -17.50
N SER A 122 -13.34 -0.80 -16.23
CA SER A 122 -14.13 -1.91 -15.74
C SER A 122 -15.33 -2.11 -16.67
N GLN A 123 -15.29 -3.15 -17.50
CA GLN A 123 -16.46 -3.59 -18.27
C GLN A 123 -17.46 -4.16 -17.27
N GLN A 124 -18.66 -3.58 -17.27
CA GLN A 124 -19.87 -4.20 -16.72
C GLN A 124 -20.19 -5.51 -17.43
#